data_AF-A0A5P0YTG9-F1
#
_entry.id   AF-A0A5P0YTG9-F1
#
_cell.length_a   1.000
_cell.length_b   1.000
_cell.length_c   1.000
_cell.angle_alpha   90.00
_cell.angle_beta   90.00
_cell.angle_gamma   90.00
#
_symmetry.space_group_name_H-M   'P 1'
#
loop_
_entity.id
_entity.type
_entity.pdbx_description
1 polymer ?
#
loop_
_entity_poly.entity_id
_entity_poly.type
_entity_poly.pdbx_seq_one_letter_code
_entity_poly.pdbx_strand_id
1 'polypeptide(L)'
;MPRRTSAPRDNNSPAARRGGGRGTRRTGRRSSDRSSDRSGDRRPQRRKDVLHGPRGESGDAFRCVGCRLDVPVDAPGTAHRNHCPHCLTSRHVDGRVPGDRAEKCGGRMTALSLSVRDDGEWLLVHQCLTCGTLKANRVAGDDNALPLIRLALRLY
;
A
#
# COMPACT_ATOMS: atom_id res chain seq x y z
N MET A 1 -33.83 -10.51 -36.85
CA MET A 1 -33.86 -9.10 -37.29
C MET A 1 -33.11 -8.24 -36.27
N PRO A 2 -31.95 -7.64 -36.63
CA PRO A 2 -31.10 -6.90 -35.71
C PRO A 2 -31.46 -5.40 -35.67
N ARG A 3 -31.36 -4.76 -34.50
CA ARG A 3 -31.32 -3.30 -34.31
C ARG A 3 -30.16 -3.03 -33.33
N ARG A 4 -28.92 -2.83 -33.78
CA ARG A 4 -28.25 -1.56 -34.18
C ARG A 4 -28.51 -0.35 -33.25
N THR A 5 -27.39 0.05 -32.60
CA THR A 5 -26.91 1.42 -32.27
C THR A 5 -27.64 2.18 -31.15
N SER A 6 -27.02 2.93 -30.23
CA SER A 6 -25.87 3.85 -30.40
C SER A 6 -25.29 4.29 -29.05
N ALA A 7 -23.99 4.66 -29.05
CA ALA A 7 -23.27 5.34 -27.97
C ALA A 7 -23.75 6.79 -27.71
N PRO A 8 -23.55 7.37 -26.52
CA PRO A 8 -23.73 8.80 -26.29
C PRO A 8 -22.50 9.60 -26.73
N ARG A 9 -22.80 10.76 -27.33
CA ARG A 9 -21.92 11.65 -28.08
C ARG A 9 -21.14 12.61 -27.18
N ASP A 10 -19.92 12.87 -27.62
CA ASP A 10 -19.06 13.98 -27.21
C ASP A 10 -19.74 15.34 -27.51
N ASN A 11 -19.71 16.25 -26.55
CA ASN A 11 -20.10 17.64 -26.75
C ASN A 11 -18.84 18.52 -26.66
N ASN A 12 -18.48 19.11 -27.78
CA ASN A 12 -17.46 20.15 -27.86
C ASN A 12 -18.02 21.42 -28.52
N SER A 13 -17.58 22.57 -27.99
CA SER A 13 -17.40 23.89 -28.61
C SER A 13 -18.61 24.83 -28.72
N PRO A 14 -18.44 26.18 -28.92
CA PRO A 14 -17.24 26.90 -29.44
C PRO A 14 -16.90 28.29 -28.84
N ALA A 15 -15.69 28.82 -29.15
CA ALA A 15 -15.37 30.20 -29.60
C ALA A 15 -13.83 30.43 -29.56
N ALA A 16 -13.09 30.52 -30.69
CA ALA A 16 -12.73 31.72 -31.46
C ALA A 16 -12.03 32.82 -30.60
N ARG A 17 -10.83 33.39 -30.87
CA ARG A 17 -10.21 33.87 -32.13
C ARG A 17 -8.68 34.14 -31.99
N ARG A 18 -7.96 33.90 -33.10
CA ARG A 18 -6.82 34.59 -33.78
C ARG A 18 -5.88 35.57 -33.04
N GLY A 19 -4.58 35.43 -33.32
CA GLY A 19 -3.57 36.52 -33.36
C GLY A 19 -2.15 35.99 -33.62
N GLY A 20 -1.51 36.39 -34.74
CA GLY A 20 -0.19 35.91 -35.17
C GLY A 20 0.95 36.91 -34.98
N GLY A 21 2.20 36.45 -35.10
CA GLY A 21 3.40 37.30 -35.15
C GLY A 21 4.67 36.50 -35.47
N ARG A 22 5.39 36.89 -36.54
CA ARG A 22 6.66 36.32 -37.05
C ARG A 22 7.87 36.95 -36.34
N GLY A 23 9.01 36.25 -36.26
CA GLY A 23 10.29 36.87 -35.89
C GLY A 23 11.52 35.95 -35.74
N THR A 24 12.19 35.68 -36.86
CA THR A 24 13.65 35.59 -37.11
C THR A 24 14.62 34.70 -36.30
N ARG A 25 15.53 34.09 -37.07
CA ARG A 25 16.66 33.19 -36.74
C ARG A 25 17.81 33.88 -35.98
N ARG A 26 18.54 33.13 -35.12
CA ARG A 26 20.01 32.99 -35.20
C ARG A 26 20.62 31.93 -34.25
N THR A 27 21.43 31.09 -34.89
CA THR A 27 22.63 30.32 -34.47
C THR A 27 23.18 30.38 -33.04
N GLY A 28 23.57 29.21 -32.50
CA GLY A 28 24.54 29.07 -31.41
C GLY A 28 24.87 27.59 -31.12
N ARG A 29 26.16 27.23 -31.17
CA ARG A 29 26.72 25.87 -31.00
C ARG A 29 26.96 25.51 -29.52
N ARG A 30 27.14 24.19 -29.33
CA ARG A 30 28.02 23.44 -28.39
C ARG A 30 27.40 22.76 -27.16
N SER A 31 27.84 21.52 -27.08
CA SER A 31 27.57 20.42 -26.16
C SER A 31 28.16 20.63 -24.76
N SER A 32 27.47 20.10 -23.76
CA SER A 32 28.09 19.47 -22.57
C SER A 32 27.01 18.76 -21.75
N ASP A 33 27.07 17.42 -21.78
CA ASP A 33 26.79 16.46 -20.71
C ASP A 33 25.65 16.77 -19.72
N ARG A 34 24.48 16.20 -19.99
CA ARG A 34 23.41 16.02 -19.00
C ARG A 34 23.47 14.60 -18.46
N SER A 35 24.07 14.47 -17.29
CA SER A 35 24.00 13.28 -16.45
C SER A 35 22.54 12.89 -16.22
N SER A 36 22.13 11.76 -16.79
CA SER A 36 20.80 11.20 -16.62
C SER A 36 20.68 10.56 -15.25
N ASP A 37 20.35 11.37 -14.24
CA ASP A 37 19.89 10.87 -12.96
C ASP A 37 18.46 10.34 -13.11
N ARG A 38 18.34 9.04 -13.41
CA ARG A 38 17.06 8.31 -13.41
C ARG A 38 16.70 7.92 -11.98
N SER A 39 16.46 8.94 -11.15
CA SER A 39 15.81 8.77 -9.87
C SER A 39 14.32 8.50 -10.12
N GLY A 40 13.95 7.22 -10.02
CA GLY A 40 12.62 6.72 -10.31
C GLY A 40 11.53 7.50 -9.60
N ASP A 41 10.50 7.83 -10.38
CA ASP A 41 9.24 8.43 -9.99
C ASP A 41 8.51 7.51 -8.97
N ARG A 42 8.96 7.53 -7.71
CA ARG A 42 8.23 6.96 -6.58
C ARG A 42 7.03 7.86 -6.34
N ARG A 43 5.93 7.55 -7.04
CA ARG A 43 4.62 8.17 -6.83
C ARG A 43 4.35 8.26 -5.32
N PRO A 44 4.24 9.47 -4.74
CA PRO A 44 4.03 9.62 -3.31
C PRO A 44 2.74 8.89 -2.92
N GLN A 45 2.83 8.02 -1.92
CA GLN A 45 1.69 7.26 -1.44
C GLN A 45 0.68 8.26 -0.85
N ARG A 46 -0.43 8.49 -1.57
CA ARG A 46 -1.50 9.40 -1.14
C ARG A 46 -2.05 8.85 0.18
N ARG A 47 -1.88 9.62 1.26
CA ARG A 47 -2.50 9.31 2.57
C ARG A 47 -4.01 9.18 2.35
N LYS A 48 -4.54 8.02 2.72
CA LYS A 48 -5.97 7.73 2.74
C LYS A 48 -6.34 7.60 4.20
N ASP A 49 -7.35 8.35 4.64
CA ASP A 49 -7.87 8.23 6.00
C ASP A 49 -8.56 6.87 6.12
N VAL A 50 -7.95 5.96 6.88
CA VAL A 50 -8.42 4.57 7.00
C VAL A 50 -9.19 4.45 8.30
N LEU A 51 -10.52 4.41 8.19
CA LEU A 51 -11.39 4.16 9.33
C LEU A 51 -11.15 2.74 9.85
N HIS A 52 -10.90 2.58 11.15
CA HIS A 52 -10.60 1.29 11.77
C HIS A 52 -11.59 0.97 12.88
N GLY A 53 -12.65 0.22 12.55
CA GLY A 53 -13.54 -0.39 13.53
C GLY A 53 -15.00 -0.46 13.08
N PRO A 54 -15.84 -1.28 13.74
CA PRO A 54 -17.27 -1.40 13.42
C PRO A 54 -18.08 -0.12 13.68
N ARG A 55 -17.45 0.93 14.22
CA ARG A 55 -18.02 2.26 14.50
C ARG A 55 -17.22 3.45 13.95
N GLY A 56 -16.18 3.23 13.14
CA GLY A 56 -15.47 4.33 12.48
C GLY A 56 -14.79 5.34 13.41
N GLU A 57 -14.35 4.93 14.60
CA GLU A 57 -13.48 5.76 15.43
C GLU A 57 -12.06 5.72 14.86
N SER A 58 -11.51 6.90 14.57
CA SER A 58 -10.11 7.13 14.20
C SER A 58 -9.23 6.85 15.43
N GLY A 59 -9.00 5.58 15.73
CA GLY A 59 -8.03 5.18 16.72
C GLY A 59 -6.65 5.13 16.09
N ASP A 60 -5.76 6.02 16.51
CA ASP A 60 -4.34 6.01 16.10
C ASP A 60 -3.59 4.77 16.64
N ALA A 61 -4.26 3.91 17.40
CA ALA A 61 -3.73 2.67 17.93
C ALA A 61 -4.80 1.56 18.06
N PHE A 62 -4.34 0.30 18.13
CA PHE A 62 -5.16 -0.85 18.46
C PHE A 62 -4.50 -1.70 19.55
N ARG A 63 -5.31 -2.37 20.38
CA ARG A 63 -4.80 -3.29 21.40
C ARG A 63 -4.50 -4.66 20.81
N CYS A 64 -3.26 -5.12 20.96
CA CYS A 64 -2.82 -6.40 20.40
C CYS A 64 -3.54 -7.60 21.07
N VAL A 65 -4.04 -8.54 20.28
CA VAL A 65 -4.68 -9.77 20.78
C VAL A 65 -3.68 -10.83 21.26
N GLY A 66 -2.39 -10.67 20.97
CA GLY A 66 -1.31 -11.56 21.40
C GLY A 66 -0.68 -11.13 22.73
N CYS A 67 -0.04 -9.96 22.73
CA CYS A 67 0.71 -9.44 23.89
C CYS A 67 -0.02 -8.36 24.71
N ARG A 68 -1.21 -7.93 24.28
CA ARG A 68 -2.04 -6.90 24.95
C ARG A 68 -1.48 -5.47 24.98
N LEU A 69 -0.32 -5.21 24.39
CA LEU A 69 0.19 -3.86 24.20
C LEU A 69 -0.68 -3.05 23.22
N ASP A 70 -0.76 -1.74 23.44
CA ASP A 70 -1.35 -0.80 22.50
C ASP A 70 -0.35 -0.51 21.38
N VAL A 71 -0.80 -0.62 20.13
CA VAL A 71 0.04 -0.60 18.93
C VAL A 71 -0.42 0.53 18.02
N PRO A 72 0.44 1.50 17.68
CA PRO A 72 0.11 2.54 16.71
C PRO A 72 -0.26 1.96 15.35
N VAL A 73 -1.32 2.48 14.72
CA VAL A 73 -1.71 2.08 13.35
C VAL A 73 -0.74 2.64 12.32
N ASP A 74 -0.15 3.80 12.61
CA ASP A 74 0.90 4.41 11.81
C ASP A 74 2.20 3.62 11.92
N ALA A 75 2.84 3.42 10.78
CA ALA A 75 4.04 2.61 10.67
C ALA A 75 4.94 3.10 9.53
N PRO A 76 6.26 3.21 9.74
CA PRO A 76 7.18 3.48 8.65
C PRO A 76 7.12 2.35 7.60
N GLY A 77 6.95 2.72 6.33
CA GLY A 77 7.02 1.78 5.21
C GLY A 77 5.74 0.99 4.92
N THR A 78 4.63 1.20 5.65
CA THR A 78 3.32 0.63 5.29
C THR A 78 2.19 1.61 5.58
N ALA A 79 1.19 1.66 4.68
CA ALA A 79 -0.02 2.45 4.87
C ALA A 79 -1.05 1.78 5.80
N HIS A 80 -0.92 0.47 6.02
CA HIS A 80 -1.85 -0.32 6.81
C HIS A 80 -1.06 -1.29 7.70
N ARG A 81 -0.88 -0.95 8.98
CA ARG A 81 -0.32 -1.89 9.95
C ARG A 81 -1.40 -2.90 10.33
N ASN A 82 -1.07 -4.17 10.15
CA ASN A 82 -1.98 -5.29 10.45
C ASN A 82 -1.46 -6.23 11.54
N HIS A 83 -0.23 -6.03 12.03
CA HIS A 83 0.36 -6.85 13.09
C HIS A 83 1.01 -5.97 14.16
N CYS A 84 1.21 -6.56 15.34
CA CYS A 84 1.95 -5.91 16.42
C CYS A 84 3.46 -5.95 16.13
N PRO A 85 4.20 -4.83 16.23
CA PRO A 85 5.65 -4.84 16.00
C PRO A 85 6.42 -5.65 17.05
N HIS A 86 5.87 -5.81 18.26
CA HIS A 86 6.54 -6.51 19.35
C HIS A 86 6.42 -8.04 19.27
N CYS A 87 5.26 -8.56 18.87
CA CYS A 87 4.99 -10.01 18.88
C CYS A 87 4.52 -10.57 17.54
N LEU A 88 4.45 -9.74 16.50
CA LEU A 88 4.07 -10.06 15.11
C LEU A 88 2.67 -10.67 14.95
N THR A 89 1.86 -10.70 16.01
CA THR A 89 0.48 -11.20 15.98
C THR A 89 -0.41 -10.22 15.23
N SER A 90 -1.26 -10.75 14.35
CA SER A 90 -2.24 -9.99 13.57
C SER A 90 -3.67 -10.38 13.97
N ARG A 91 -4.66 -9.69 13.42
CA ARG A 91 -6.10 -9.98 13.56
C ARG A 91 -6.72 -10.06 12.17
N HIS A 92 -7.57 -11.06 11.95
CA HIS A 92 -8.21 -11.27 10.65
C HIS A 92 -9.39 -10.31 10.48
N VAL A 93 -9.07 -9.08 10.11
CA VAL A 93 -10.04 -8.01 9.86
C VAL A 93 -10.03 -7.56 8.40
N ASP A 94 -8.95 -7.79 7.67
CA ASP A 94 -8.83 -7.40 6.26
C ASP A 94 -9.35 -8.49 5.32
N GLY A 95 -10.24 -8.08 4.41
CA GLY A 95 -10.87 -8.91 3.41
C GLY A 95 -10.04 -9.02 2.15
N ARG A 96 -10.66 -8.75 1.01
CA ARG A 96 -9.97 -8.92 -0.27
C ARG A 96 -8.90 -7.85 -0.47
N VAL A 97 -9.12 -6.65 0.06
CA VAL A 97 -8.22 -5.51 -0.12
C VAL A 97 -7.51 -5.23 1.21
N PRO A 98 -6.16 -5.16 1.23
CA PRO A 98 -5.44 -4.78 2.45
C PRO A 98 -5.95 -3.44 3.01
N GLY A 99 -6.22 -3.40 4.32
CA GLY A 99 -6.76 -2.24 5.03
C GLY A 99 -8.26 -1.99 4.87
N ASP A 100 -9.02 -2.82 4.13
CA ASP A 100 -10.47 -2.63 3.96
C ASP A 100 -11.29 -2.91 5.23
N ARG A 101 -10.69 -3.61 6.21
CA ARG A 101 -11.30 -4.01 7.48
C ARG A 101 -12.69 -4.66 7.32
N ALA A 102 -12.90 -5.38 6.21
CA ALA A 102 -14.20 -5.94 5.83
C ALA A 102 -14.47 -7.37 6.33
N GLU A 103 -13.48 -8.08 6.89
CA GLU A 103 -13.66 -9.45 7.37
C GLU A 103 -14.39 -9.52 8.69
N LYS A 104 -15.38 -10.41 8.74
CA LYS A 104 -16.17 -10.68 9.95
C LYS A 104 -15.48 -11.67 10.91
N CYS A 105 -14.46 -12.38 10.45
CA CYS A 105 -13.79 -13.42 11.23
C CYS A 105 -13.24 -12.86 12.56
N GLY A 106 -12.46 -11.78 12.48
CA GLY A 106 -11.87 -11.13 13.64
C GLY A 106 -10.88 -12.00 14.43
N GLY A 107 -10.57 -13.21 13.95
CA GLY A 107 -9.75 -14.21 14.62
C GLY A 107 -8.29 -13.81 14.74
N ARG A 108 -7.60 -14.37 15.75
CA ARG A 108 -6.16 -14.16 15.93
C ARG A 108 -5.40 -14.78 14.76
N MET A 109 -4.46 -14.03 14.20
CA MET A 109 -3.54 -14.53 13.19
C MET A 109 -2.13 -14.64 13.75
N THR A 110 -1.51 -15.81 13.59
CA THR A 110 -0.11 -16.04 13.98
C THR A 110 0.81 -15.82 12.80
N ALA A 111 2.02 -15.31 13.06
CA ALA A 111 3.07 -15.26 12.03
C ALA A 111 3.62 -16.67 11.83
N LEU A 112 3.49 -17.18 10.60
CA LEU A 112 3.95 -18.51 10.22
C LEU A 112 5.35 -18.50 9.63
N SER A 113 5.60 -17.59 8.69
CA SER A 113 6.86 -17.52 7.96
C SER A 113 7.12 -16.11 7.44
N LEU A 114 8.29 -15.95 6.83
CA LEU A 114 8.67 -14.76 6.08
C LEU A 114 8.82 -15.11 4.60
N SER A 115 8.54 -14.16 3.73
CA SER A 115 8.93 -14.20 2.33
C SER A 115 9.57 -12.88 1.93
N VAL A 116 10.39 -12.90 0.89
CA VAL A 116 11.04 -11.72 0.35
C VAL A 116 10.61 -11.59 -1.11
N ARG A 117 10.17 -10.39 -1.50
CA ARG A 117 9.86 -10.06 -2.89
C ARG A 117 11.13 -9.82 -3.70
N ASP A 118 11.00 -9.81 -5.02
CA ASP A 118 12.14 -9.55 -5.92
C ASP A 118 12.77 -8.16 -5.71
N ASP A 119 12.00 -7.20 -5.20
CA ASP A 119 12.47 -5.85 -4.84
C ASP A 119 13.14 -5.77 -3.46
N GLY A 120 13.29 -6.90 -2.77
CA GLY A 120 13.91 -7.01 -1.45
C GLY A 120 12.97 -6.71 -0.30
N GLU A 121 11.67 -6.51 -0.54
CA GLU A 121 10.70 -6.25 0.53
C GLU A 121 10.33 -7.51 1.30
N TRP A 122 10.43 -7.44 2.62
CA TRP A 122 10.09 -8.54 3.51
C TRP A 122 8.58 -8.53 3.80
N LEU A 123 7.98 -9.71 3.70
CA LEU A 123 6.58 -9.96 3.99
C LEU A 123 6.47 -10.99 5.11
N LEU A 124 5.60 -10.72 6.07
CA LEU A 124 5.12 -11.68 7.05
C LEU A 124 3.95 -12.44 6.48
N VAL A 125 4.05 -13.77 6.47
CA VAL A 125 2.93 -14.66 6.16
C VAL A 125 2.22 -14.99 7.46
N HIS A 126 0.96 -14.58 7.56
CA HIS A 126 0.09 -14.81 8.70
C HIS A 126 -0.96 -15.88 8.38
N GLN A 127 -1.26 -16.74 9.35
CA GLN A 127 -2.39 -17.67 9.28
C GLN A 127 -3.42 -17.35 10.36
N CYS A 128 -4.68 -17.25 9.96
CA CYS A 128 -5.79 -17.16 10.90
C CYS A 128 -5.99 -18.50 11.60
N LEU A 129 -5.94 -18.49 12.93
CA LEU A 129 -6.18 -19.69 13.74
C LEU A 129 -7.65 -20.11 13.78
N THR A 130 -8.56 -19.26 13.32
CA THR A 130 -10.01 -19.51 13.33
C THR A 130 -10.50 -20.10 12.00
N CYS A 131 -10.09 -19.53 10.87
CA CYS A 131 -10.58 -19.94 9.54
C CYS A 131 -9.48 -20.47 8.60
N GLY A 132 -8.21 -20.50 9.03
CA GLY A 132 -7.09 -21.02 8.25
C GLY A 132 -6.57 -20.10 7.14
N THR A 133 -7.23 -18.97 6.86
CA THR A 133 -6.82 -18.02 5.81
C THR A 133 -5.38 -17.54 5.98
N LEU A 134 -4.64 -17.53 4.87
CA LEU A 134 -3.30 -16.96 4.78
C LEU A 134 -3.34 -15.54 4.22
N LYS A 135 -2.56 -14.63 4.82
CA LYS A 135 -2.35 -13.26 4.33
C LYS A 135 -0.87 -12.91 4.42
N ALA A 136 -0.37 -12.21 3.41
CA ALA A 136 0.98 -11.65 3.42
C ALA A 136 0.89 -10.15 3.74
N ASN A 137 1.55 -9.73 4.81
CA ASN A 137 1.61 -8.35 5.27
C ASN A 137 3.05 -7.85 5.17
N ARG A 138 3.25 -6.59 4.77
CA ARG A 138 4.60 -6.01 4.71
C ARG A 138 5.18 -5.85 6.13
N VAL A 139 6.46 -6.17 6.30
CA VAL A 139 7.25 -5.83 7.50
C VAL A 139 7.46 -4.31 7.56
N ALA A 140 7.06 -3.70 8.67
CA ALA A 140 7.24 -2.27 8.92
C ALA A 140 8.65 -1.96 9.44
N GLY A 141 9.08 -0.71 9.28
CA GLY A 141 10.42 -0.28 9.69
C GLY A 141 10.67 -0.30 11.20
N ASP A 142 9.63 -0.36 12.02
CA ASP A 142 9.70 -0.43 13.47
C ASP A 142 9.35 -1.82 14.04
N ASP A 143 9.22 -2.84 13.19
CA ASP A 143 9.02 -4.21 13.66
C ASP A 143 10.24 -4.73 14.42
N ASN A 144 10.00 -5.40 15.54
CA ASN A 144 11.07 -5.91 16.38
C ASN A 144 11.88 -6.97 15.62
N ALA A 145 13.19 -6.73 15.47
CA ALA A 145 14.09 -7.63 14.77
C ALA A 145 14.19 -9.02 15.41
N LEU A 146 14.06 -9.14 16.74
CA LEU A 146 14.22 -10.42 17.42
C LEU A 146 13.16 -11.47 17.02
N PRO A 147 11.84 -11.21 17.11
CA PRO A 147 10.84 -12.16 16.62
C PRO A 147 10.90 -12.38 15.11
N LEU A 148 11.33 -11.40 14.32
CA LEU A 148 11.53 -11.56 12.87
C LEU A 148 12.65 -12.55 12.56
N ILE A 149 13.84 -12.37 13.17
CA ILE A 149 14.98 -13.27 12.99
C ILE A 149 14.62 -14.68 13.50
N ARG A 150 13.93 -14.79 14.64
CA ARG A 150 13.46 -16.08 15.14
C ARG A 150 12.52 -16.79 14.15
N LEU A 151 11.69 -16.03 13.43
CA LEU A 151 10.82 -16.57 12.39
C LEU A 151 11.62 -17.01 11.15
N ALA A 152 12.61 -16.23 10.74
CA ALA A 152 13.48 -16.52 9.60
C ALA A 152 14.35 -17.77 9.81
N LEU A 153 14.75 -18.04 11.05
CA LEU A 153 15.61 -19.17 11.42
C LEU A 153 14.83 -20.44 11.79
N ARG A 154 13.49 -20.43 11.70
CA ARG A 154 12.72 -21.68 11.88
C ARG A 154 12.99 -22.60 10.70
N LEU A 155 13.78 -23.63 10.96
CA LEU A 155 13.94 -24.76 10.07
C LEU A 155 12.65 -25.60 10.15
N TYR A 156 12.06 -25.88 9.00
CA TYR A 156 10.90 -26.77 8.85
C TYR A 156 11.33 -28.22 8.77
#